data_AF-A0A6B0VNC2-F1
#
_entry.id   AF-A0A6B0VNC2-F1
#
_cell.length_a   1.000
_cell.length_b   1.000
_cell.length_c   1.000
_cell.angle_alpha   90.00
_cell.angle_beta   90.00
_cell.angle_gamma   90.00
#
_symmetry.space_group_name_H-M   'P 1'
#
loop_
_entity.id
_entity.type
_entity.pdbx_description
1 polymer ?
#
loop_
_entity_poly.entity_id
_entity_poly.type
_entity_poly.pdbx_seq_one_letter_code
_entity_poly.pdbx_strand_id
1 'polypeptide(L)'
;MTGRKNAMLTTEDRRWLTGEKSYEGEHAKQQRYQRRRDIRERVYNSILDFSVLFEHLEEGEREKLFGSPGTDQDALTDDRQFTDGVCDALAFLLYSTGINSMMDSGGSSDPVADRVLTEALHRSGQRDGIFVEDVDLDIDAVNLPRASLLEDLEAGKELSPSELRLLLESEDVDTRNVQEHIRREVFDK
;
A
#
# COMPACT_ATOMS: atom_id res chain seq x y z
N MET A 1 -14.84 -2.83 -14.71
CA MET A 1 -14.49 -3.58 -13.47
C MET A 1 -15.18 -4.95 -13.45
N THR A 2 -14.57 -5.95 -14.06
CA THR A 2 -15.11 -7.33 -14.12
C THR A 2 -13.99 -8.27 -13.69
N GLY A 3 -14.17 -9.05 -12.60
CA GLY A 3 -13.25 -10.16 -12.32
C GLY A 3 -13.28 -10.75 -10.91
N ARG A 4 -13.49 -9.95 -9.86
CA ARG A 4 -13.37 -10.43 -8.46
C ARG A 4 -14.75 -10.73 -7.87
N LYS A 5 -15.35 -11.88 -8.20
CA LYS A 5 -16.70 -12.25 -7.71
C LYS A 5 -16.71 -12.65 -6.22
N ASN A 6 -15.68 -13.35 -5.76
CA ASN A 6 -15.55 -13.86 -4.39
C ASN A 6 -14.36 -13.22 -3.68
N ALA A 7 -14.38 -11.90 -3.53
CA ALA A 7 -13.33 -11.15 -2.85
C ALA A 7 -13.90 -10.40 -1.64
N MET A 8 -13.02 -9.94 -0.75
CA MET A 8 -13.35 -9.12 0.43
C MET A 8 -14.36 -8.00 0.11
N LEU A 9 -14.11 -7.25 -0.97
CA LEU A 9 -15.05 -6.26 -1.49
C LEU A 9 -15.88 -6.86 -2.62
N THR A 10 -17.19 -6.63 -2.61
CA THR A 10 -18.04 -6.93 -3.77
C THR A 10 -17.85 -5.90 -4.87
N THR A 11 -18.37 -6.20 -6.06
CA THR A 11 -18.43 -5.23 -7.17
C THR A 11 -19.13 -3.93 -6.76
N GLU A 12 -20.20 -4.01 -5.98
CA GLU A 12 -20.95 -2.83 -5.57
C GLU A 12 -20.21 -1.99 -4.52
N ASP A 13 -19.39 -2.62 -3.67
CA ASP A 13 -18.55 -1.88 -2.73
C ASP A 13 -17.47 -1.11 -3.46
N ARG A 14 -16.82 -1.74 -4.44
CA ARG A 14 -15.79 -1.08 -5.25
C ARG A 14 -16.37 0.12 -5.98
N ARG A 15 -17.49 -0.07 -6.69
CA ARG A 15 -18.18 1.03 -7.38
C ARG A 15 -18.58 2.16 -6.44
N TRP A 16 -19.00 1.82 -5.22
CA TRP A 16 -19.35 2.84 -4.23
C TRP A 16 -18.13 3.58 -3.68
N LEU A 17 -17.02 2.88 -3.37
CA LEU A 17 -15.78 3.49 -2.88
C LEU A 17 -15.06 4.32 -3.94
N THR A 18 -15.12 3.90 -5.22
CA THR A 18 -14.51 4.64 -6.34
C THR A 18 -15.40 5.77 -6.88
N GLY A 19 -16.58 5.98 -6.31
CA GLY A 19 -17.51 7.03 -6.73
C GLY A 19 -18.31 6.73 -8.00
N GLU A 20 -18.13 5.56 -8.63
CA GLU A 20 -18.95 5.11 -9.78
C GLU A 20 -20.42 4.85 -9.41
N LYS A 21 -20.72 4.73 -8.12
CA LYS A 21 -22.08 4.60 -7.60
C LYS A 21 -22.30 5.50 -6.39
N SER A 22 -23.33 6.33 -6.44
CA SER A 22 -23.87 7.10 -5.32
C SER A 22 -25.19 6.49 -4.81
N TYR A 23 -25.53 6.76 -3.55
CA TYR A 23 -26.87 6.53 -3.03
C TYR A 23 -27.56 7.89 -2.86
N GLU A 24 -28.74 8.02 -3.45
CA GLU A 24 -29.54 9.24 -3.50
C GLU A 24 -30.99 8.95 -3.06
N GLY A 25 -31.73 10.01 -2.70
CA GLY A 25 -33.10 9.91 -2.22
C GLY A 25 -33.26 9.73 -0.71
N GLU A 26 -34.51 9.49 -0.30
CA GLU A 26 -34.97 9.53 1.10
C GLU A 26 -34.21 8.58 2.03
N HIS A 27 -33.82 7.40 1.53
CA HIS A 27 -33.11 6.38 2.31
C HIS A 27 -31.59 6.37 2.10
N ALA A 28 -31.03 7.34 1.36
CA ALA A 28 -29.61 7.37 1.02
C ALA A 28 -28.68 7.35 2.24
N LYS A 29 -29.06 8.04 3.32
CA LYS A 29 -28.27 8.09 4.55
C LYS A 29 -28.14 6.70 5.19
N GLN A 30 -29.25 5.96 5.27
CA GLN A 30 -29.29 4.61 5.83
C GLN A 30 -28.52 3.63 4.95
N GLN A 31 -28.69 3.71 3.62
CA GLN A 31 -27.98 2.85 2.67
C GLN A 31 -26.46 3.06 2.74
N ARG A 32 -25.99 4.31 2.82
CA ARG A 32 -24.56 4.63 3.01
C ARG A 32 -24.01 4.09 4.34
N TYR A 33 -24.80 4.20 5.41
CA TYR A 33 -24.40 3.66 6.70
C TYR A 33 -24.27 2.14 6.67
N GLN A 34 -25.29 1.45 6.15
CA GLN A 34 -25.28 -0.01 6.02
C GLN A 34 -24.09 -0.48 5.16
N ARG A 35 -23.86 0.17 4.02
CA ARG A 35 -22.72 -0.13 3.13
C ARG A 35 -21.37 -0.02 3.86
N ARG A 36 -21.15 1.03 4.65
CA ARG A 36 -19.93 1.19 5.46
C ARG A 36 -19.78 0.09 6.50
N ARG A 37 -20.87 -0.28 7.16
CA ARG A 37 -20.89 -1.37 8.14
C ARG A 37 -20.52 -2.70 7.46
N ASP A 38 -21.17 -3.04 6.35
CA ASP A 38 -20.93 -4.29 5.63
C ASP A 38 -19.49 -4.40 5.09
N ILE A 39 -18.92 -3.29 4.61
CA ILE A 39 -17.52 -3.24 4.19
C ILE A 39 -16.60 -3.49 5.38
N ARG A 40 -16.82 -2.79 6.51
CA ARG A 40 -16.00 -2.96 7.72
C ARG A 40 -16.04 -4.39 8.24
N GLU A 41 -17.23 -4.99 8.29
CA GLU A 41 -17.41 -6.37 8.76
C GLU A 41 -16.69 -7.37 7.87
N ARG A 42 -16.75 -7.20 6.54
CA ARG A 42 -15.98 -8.06 5.63
C ARG A 42 -14.49 -7.86 5.71
N VAL A 43 -14.00 -6.62 5.82
CA VAL A 43 -12.57 -6.35 6.02
C VAL A 43 -12.10 -7.03 7.30
N TYR A 44 -12.84 -6.88 8.40
CA TYR A 44 -12.51 -7.53 9.67
C TYR A 44 -12.45 -9.05 9.54
N ASN A 45 -13.48 -9.68 8.97
CA ASN A 45 -13.51 -11.14 8.80
C ASN A 45 -12.41 -11.64 7.84
N SER A 46 -12.16 -10.93 6.74
CA SER A 46 -11.08 -11.29 5.81
C SER A 46 -9.69 -11.16 6.43
N ILE A 47 -9.48 -10.23 7.36
CA ILE A 47 -8.24 -10.16 8.13
C ILE A 47 -8.11 -11.39 9.05
N LEU A 48 -9.19 -11.81 9.70
CA LEU A 48 -9.18 -13.01 10.53
C LEU A 48 -8.94 -14.29 9.71
N ASP A 49 -9.45 -14.36 8.48
CA ASP A 49 -9.23 -15.52 7.61
C ASP A 49 -7.74 -15.73 7.29
N PHE A 50 -6.88 -14.70 7.38
CA PHE A 50 -5.44 -14.89 7.20
C PHE A 50 -4.81 -15.79 8.25
N SER A 51 -5.35 -15.93 9.47
CA SER A 51 -4.83 -16.94 10.40
C SER A 51 -5.09 -18.35 9.91
N VAL A 52 -6.27 -18.59 9.34
CA VAL A 52 -6.65 -19.87 8.72
C VAL A 52 -5.79 -20.15 7.49
N LEU A 53 -5.63 -19.16 6.61
CA LEU A 53 -4.79 -19.28 5.41
C LEU A 53 -3.32 -19.51 5.80
N PHE A 54 -2.83 -18.80 6.80
CA PHE A 54 -1.50 -19.01 7.32
C PHE A 54 -1.41 -20.44 7.86
N GLU A 55 -2.19 -20.87 8.82
CA GLU A 55 -2.01 -22.18 9.45
C GLU A 55 -2.27 -23.38 8.52
N HIS A 56 -3.20 -23.25 7.56
CA HIS A 56 -3.76 -24.41 6.87
C HIS A 56 -3.65 -24.42 5.35
N LEU A 57 -3.29 -23.31 4.70
CA LEU A 57 -3.12 -23.32 3.24
C LEU A 57 -1.88 -24.15 2.88
N GLU A 58 -2.09 -25.16 2.05
CA GLU A 58 -1.03 -26.03 1.55
C GLU A 58 0.10 -25.22 0.91
N GLU A 59 1.34 -25.65 1.13
CA GLU A 59 2.54 -24.95 0.64
C GLU A 59 2.50 -24.76 -0.88
N GLY A 60 2.15 -25.80 -1.64
CA GLY A 60 2.07 -25.70 -3.10
C GLY A 60 1.01 -24.71 -3.60
N GLU A 61 -0.05 -24.42 -2.83
CA GLU A 61 -1.02 -23.37 -3.19
C GLU A 61 -0.49 -21.97 -2.82
N ARG A 62 0.29 -21.86 -1.72
CA ARG A 62 1.00 -20.62 -1.38
C ARG A 62 2.05 -20.28 -2.43
N GLU A 63 2.82 -21.26 -2.89
CA GLU A 63 3.85 -21.07 -3.92
C GLU A 63 3.27 -20.62 -5.27
N LYS A 64 2.07 -21.10 -5.63
CA LYS A 64 1.38 -20.64 -6.85
C LYS A 64 0.95 -19.17 -6.76
N LEU A 65 0.73 -18.65 -5.56
CA LEU A 65 0.35 -17.24 -5.34
C LEU A 65 1.56 -16.33 -5.20
N PHE A 66 2.60 -16.77 -4.48
CA PHE A 66 3.71 -15.91 -4.05
C PHE A 66 5.07 -16.30 -4.64
N GLY A 67 5.13 -17.32 -5.49
CA GLY A 67 6.38 -17.93 -5.91
C GLY A 67 7.00 -18.81 -4.82
N SER A 68 8.17 -19.37 -5.12
CA SER A 68 8.94 -20.15 -4.13
C SER A 68 9.86 -19.21 -3.34
N PRO A 69 9.74 -19.18 -2.00
CA PRO A 69 10.61 -18.37 -1.14
C PRO A 69 12.10 -18.68 -1.35
N GLY A 70 12.95 -17.66 -1.27
CA GLY A 70 14.42 -17.83 -1.33
C GLY A 70 15.00 -18.12 -2.72
N THR A 71 14.23 -17.88 -3.77
CA THR A 71 14.72 -17.83 -5.15
C THR A 71 15.22 -16.42 -5.50
N ASP A 72 16.08 -16.27 -6.52
CA ASP A 72 16.57 -14.98 -7.03
C ASP A 72 15.47 -14.19 -7.79
N GLN A 73 14.29 -14.06 -7.18
CA GLN A 73 13.14 -13.35 -7.74
C GLN A 73 13.17 -11.88 -7.29
N ASP A 74 13.26 -10.97 -8.26
CA ASP A 74 13.21 -9.51 -8.03
C ASP A 74 11.78 -9.00 -7.71
N ALA A 75 10.75 -9.83 -7.89
CA ALA A 75 9.35 -9.51 -7.62
C ALA A 75 8.61 -10.74 -7.08
N LEU A 76 7.53 -10.52 -6.29
CA LEU A 76 6.69 -11.60 -5.74
C LEU A 76 6.19 -12.54 -6.83
N THR A 77 5.78 -11.99 -7.98
CA THR A 77 5.37 -12.74 -9.18
C THR A 77 5.57 -11.87 -10.43
N ASP A 78 5.45 -12.47 -11.62
CA ASP A 78 5.34 -11.72 -12.89
C ASP A 78 4.04 -10.90 -13.00
N ASP A 79 3.06 -11.12 -12.10
CA ASP A 79 1.84 -10.33 -12.00
C ASP A 79 2.07 -9.08 -11.16
N ARG A 80 2.33 -7.98 -11.87
CA ARG A 80 2.48 -6.65 -11.26
C ARG A 80 1.23 -6.19 -10.52
N GLN A 81 0.03 -6.50 -11.02
CA GLN A 81 -1.21 -6.09 -10.34
C GLN A 81 -1.36 -6.80 -8.99
N PHE A 82 -0.96 -8.07 -8.92
CA PHE A 82 -0.95 -8.80 -7.66
C PHE A 82 0.10 -8.25 -6.69
N THR A 83 1.32 -7.99 -7.19
CA THR A 83 2.41 -7.40 -6.40
C THR A 83 2.01 -6.04 -5.82
N ASP A 84 1.47 -5.13 -6.63
CA ASP A 84 0.96 -3.84 -6.19
C ASP A 84 -0.16 -4.02 -5.14
N GLY A 85 -1.04 -5.01 -5.33
CA GLY A 85 -2.11 -5.32 -4.38
C GLY A 85 -1.62 -5.81 -3.01
N VAL A 86 -0.49 -6.55 -2.96
CA VAL A 86 0.14 -6.95 -1.70
C VAL A 86 0.74 -5.72 -1.00
N CYS A 87 1.44 -4.85 -1.74
CA CYS A 87 1.96 -3.59 -1.22
C CYS A 87 0.84 -2.70 -0.67
N ASP A 88 -0.25 -2.53 -1.40
CA ASP A 88 -1.42 -1.74 -0.98
C ASP A 88 -2.07 -2.31 0.29
N ALA A 89 -2.14 -3.64 0.42
CA ALA A 89 -2.69 -4.29 1.61
C ALA A 89 -1.82 -4.04 2.84
N LEU A 90 -0.49 -4.18 2.72
CA LEU A 90 0.45 -3.89 3.80
C LEU A 90 0.44 -2.40 4.17
N ALA A 91 0.46 -1.51 3.17
CA ALA A 91 0.37 -0.07 3.39
C ALA A 91 -0.93 0.32 4.13
N PHE A 92 -2.07 -0.26 3.73
CA PHE A 92 -3.34 -0.05 4.41
C PHE A 92 -3.30 -0.47 5.89
N LEU A 93 -2.73 -1.63 6.19
CA LEU A 93 -2.59 -2.12 7.57
C LEU A 93 -1.66 -1.21 8.38
N LEU A 94 -0.45 -0.96 7.89
CA LEU A 94 0.56 -0.15 8.57
C LEU A 94 0.06 1.28 8.84
N TYR A 95 -0.56 1.92 7.84
CA TYR A 95 -1.20 3.23 7.99
C TYR A 95 -2.30 3.20 9.05
N SER A 96 -3.15 2.17 9.02
CA SER A 96 -4.26 2.03 9.99
C SER A 96 -3.77 1.75 11.42
N THR A 97 -2.58 1.17 11.58
CA THR A 97 -1.93 0.92 12.88
C THR A 97 -0.97 2.02 13.32
N GLY A 98 -0.90 3.13 12.57
CA GLY A 98 -0.21 4.34 12.98
C GLY A 98 1.28 4.39 12.64
N ILE A 99 1.75 3.69 11.60
CA ILE A 99 3.17 3.78 11.18
C ILE A 99 3.60 5.21 10.85
N ASN A 100 2.66 6.05 10.42
CA ASN A 100 2.91 7.45 10.10
C ASN A 100 3.37 8.27 11.32
N SER A 101 3.03 7.88 12.56
CA SER A 101 3.54 8.57 13.74
C SER A 101 5.04 8.35 13.96
N MET A 102 5.63 7.28 13.41
CA MET A 102 7.09 7.11 13.35
C MET A 102 7.72 7.99 12.26
N MET A 103 6.99 8.26 11.17
CA MET A 103 7.48 9.05 10.05
C MET A 103 7.45 10.57 10.31
N ASP A 104 6.44 11.07 11.02
CA ASP A 104 6.21 12.51 11.22
C ASP A 104 7.00 13.12 12.38
N SER A 105 7.68 12.31 13.18
CA SER A 105 8.35 12.79 14.38
C SER A 105 9.53 11.88 14.70
N GLY A 106 10.70 12.45 14.99
CA GLY A 106 11.78 11.79 15.73
C GLY A 106 11.38 11.48 17.18
N GLY A 107 10.14 11.00 17.39
CA GLY A 107 9.50 10.75 18.67
C GLY A 107 9.40 9.25 18.90
N SER A 108 9.82 8.84 20.11
CA SER A 108 9.79 7.47 20.62
C SER A 108 8.36 6.98 20.92
N SER A 109 7.44 7.06 19.96
CA SER A 109 6.21 6.29 20.05
C SER A 109 6.52 4.89 19.55
N ASP A 110 6.13 3.89 20.32
CA ASP A 110 6.06 2.48 19.92
C ASP A 110 4.65 2.29 19.32
N PRO A 111 4.43 2.55 18.02
CA PRO A 111 3.11 2.43 17.42
C PRO A 111 2.69 0.97 17.39
N VAL A 112 1.38 0.76 17.30
CA VAL A 112 0.82 -0.59 17.11
C VAL A 112 1.41 -1.27 15.87
N ALA A 113 1.75 -0.48 14.84
CA ALA A 113 2.38 -0.97 13.60
C ALA A 113 3.70 -1.72 13.86
N ASP A 114 4.56 -1.19 14.72
CA ASP A 114 5.87 -1.78 15.04
C ASP A 114 5.70 -3.15 15.70
N ARG A 115 4.90 -3.20 16.77
CA ARG A 115 4.58 -4.46 17.48
C ARG A 115 3.94 -5.50 16.57
N VAL A 116 3.01 -5.09 15.69
CA VAL A 116 2.33 -5.99 14.77
C VAL A 116 3.31 -6.54 13.73
N LEU A 117 4.21 -5.72 13.19
CA LEU A 117 5.21 -6.15 12.22
C LEU A 117 6.21 -7.12 12.86
N THR A 118 6.74 -6.77 14.04
CA THR A 118 7.66 -7.62 14.81
C THR A 118 7.02 -8.97 15.11
N GLU A 119 5.80 -8.99 15.63
CA GLU A 119 5.06 -10.23 15.88
C GLU A 119 4.79 -11.03 14.60
N ALA A 120 4.47 -10.37 13.48
CA ALA A 120 4.28 -11.05 12.20
C ALA A 120 5.57 -11.73 11.72
N LEU A 121 6.73 -11.09 11.88
CA LEU A 121 8.04 -11.67 11.55
C LEU A 121 8.38 -12.86 12.45
N HIS A 122 8.15 -12.75 13.77
CA HIS A 122 8.31 -13.89 14.69
C HIS A 122 7.43 -15.08 14.29
N ARG A 123 6.15 -14.84 13.97
CA ARG A 123 5.23 -15.91 13.52
C ARG A 123 5.66 -16.54 12.21
N SER A 124 6.15 -15.72 11.27
CA SER A 124 6.69 -16.19 10.00
C SER A 124 7.89 -17.12 10.24
N GLY A 125 8.86 -16.68 11.05
CA GLY A 125 10.03 -17.50 11.38
C GLY A 125 9.65 -18.79 12.12
N GLN A 126 8.79 -18.70 13.14
CA GLN A 126 8.38 -19.85 13.94
C GLN A 126 7.77 -20.98 13.09
N ARG A 127 7.05 -20.63 12.03
CA ARG A 127 6.47 -21.61 11.12
C ARG A 127 7.51 -22.48 10.42
N ASP A 128 8.64 -21.89 10.07
CA ASP A 128 9.74 -22.57 9.37
C ASP A 128 10.83 -23.05 10.34
N GLY A 129 10.54 -23.03 11.65
CA GLY A 129 11.49 -23.40 12.70
C GLY A 129 12.65 -22.41 12.88
N ILE A 130 12.51 -21.19 12.36
CA ILE A 130 13.49 -20.11 12.45
C ILE A 130 13.18 -19.27 13.70
N PHE A 131 14.17 -19.13 14.57
CA PHE A 131 14.08 -18.23 15.71
C PHE A 131 14.51 -16.82 15.30
N VAL A 132 13.56 -15.89 15.27
CA VAL A 132 13.84 -14.47 15.06
C VAL A 132 14.28 -13.90 16.41
N GLU A 133 15.55 -13.54 16.53
CA GLU A 133 16.14 -13.02 17.79
C GLU A 133 15.81 -11.54 18.01
N ASP A 134 15.80 -10.75 16.93
CA ASP A 134 15.65 -9.30 16.97
C ASP A 134 15.03 -8.79 15.65
N VAL A 135 14.25 -7.71 15.75
CA VAL A 135 13.64 -7.01 14.62
C VAL A 135 13.84 -5.51 14.85
N ASP A 136 14.73 -4.91 14.07
CA ASP A 136 14.97 -3.47 14.03
C ASP A 136 14.27 -2.85 12.81
N LEU A 137 13.32 -1.95 13.05
CA LEU A 137 12.67 -1.14 12.02
C LEU A 137 13.18 0.31 12.09
N ASP A 138 14.04 0.68 11.15
CA ASP A 138 14.54 2.04 11.01
C ASP A 138 13.85 2.76 9.84
N ILE A 139 13.21 3.89 10.12
CA ILE A 139 12.46 4.67 9.14
C ILE A 139 12.99 6.10 9.12
N ASP A 140 13.86 6.37 8.15
CA ASP A 140 14.29 7.72 7.80
C ASP A 140 13.27 8.39 6.88
N ALA A 141 12.29 9.08 7.48
CA ALA A 141 11.28 9.84 6.75
C ALA A 141 11.56 11.35 6.79
N VAL A 142 11.39 12.00 5.64
CA VAL A 142 11.41 13.46 5.54
C VAL A 142 10.01 13.92 5.17
N ASN A 143 9.45 14.86 5.93
CA ASN A 143 8.22 15.51 5.55
C ASN A 143 8.52 16.42 4.34
N LEU A 144 7.98 16.05 3.17
CA LEU A 144 8.14 16.78 1.92
C LEU A 144 6.80 17.40 1.53
N PRO A 145 6.47 18.62 1.99
CA PRO A 145 5.28 19.31 1.54
C PRO A 145 5.40 19.55 0.04
N ARG A 146 4.48 18.99 -0.75
CA ARG A 146 4.48 19.14 -2.21
C ARG A 146 4.56 20.60 -2.65
N ALA A 147 3.91 21.49 -1.91
CA ALA A 147 3.98 22.94 -2.14
C ALA A 147 5.43 23.48 -2.03
N SER A 148 6.19 23.04 -1.04
CA SER A 148 7.60 23.45 -0.88
C SER A 148 8.47 22.94 -2.02
N LEU A 149 8.23 21.72 -2.50
CA LEU A 149 8.97 21.16 -3.63
C LEU A 149 8.69 21.91 -4.94
N LEU A 150 7.44 22.34 -5.15
CA LEU A 150 7.07 23.18 -6.29
C LEU A 150 7.70 24.57 -6.20
N GLU A 151 7.71 25.19 -5.01
CA GLU A 151 8.40 26.46 -4.77
C GLU A 151 9.91 26.35 -5.01
N ASP A 152 10.54 25.27 -4.55
CA ASP A 152 11.97 25.02 -4.74
C ASP A 152 12.30 24.79 -6.22
N LEU A 153 11.45 24.05 -6.95
CA LEU A 153 11.57 23.85 -8.40
C LEU A 153 11.41 25.17 -9.17
N GLU A 154 10.41 25.99 -8.81
CA GLU A 154 10.20 27.32 -9.41
C GLU A 154 11.37 28.27 -9.14
N ALA A 155 11.96 28.19 -7.95
CA ALA A 155 13.16 28.93 -7.57
C ALA A 155 14.45 28.42 -8.24
N GLY A 156 14.38 27.34 -9.03
CA GLY A 156 15.52 26.75 -9.71
C GLY A 156 16.51 26.02 -8.79
N LYS A 157 16.05 25.59 -7.60
CA LYS A 157 16.87 24.76 -6.71
C LYS A 157 16.93 23.32 -7.23
N GLU A 158 18.05 22.66 -6.95
CA GLU A 158 18.19 21.24 -7.27
C GLU A 158 17.30 20.41 -6.35
N LEU A 159 16.48 19.55 -6.96
CA LEU A 159 15.71 18.51 -6.27
C LEU A 159 16.42 17.16 -6.42
N SER A 160 16.39 16.36 -5.37
CA SER A 160 16.88 14.98 -5.41
C SER A 160 15.99 14.08 -6.29
N PRO A 161 16.49 12.91 -6.74
CA PRO A 161 15.69 11.96 -7.52
C PRO A 161 14.38 11.52 -6.83
N SER A 162 14.40 11.38 -5.50
CA SER A 162 13.22 11.00 -4.71
C SER A 162 12.17 12.12 -4.68
N GLU A 163 12.61 13.38 -4.56
CA GLU A 163 11.72 14.55 -4.59
C GLU A 163 11.11 14.76 -5.98
N LEU A 164 11.91 14.59 -7.05
CA LEU A 164 11.42 14.63 -8.43
C LEU A 164 10.41 13.52 -8.71
N ARG A 165 10.68 12.29 -8.22
CA ARG A 165 9.74 11.17 -8.34
C ARG A 165 8.41 11.49 -7.66
N LEU A 166 8.44 12.06 -6.47
CA LEU A 166 7.24 12.44 -5.72
C LEU A 166 6.40 13.48 -6.47
N LEU A 167 7.04 14.46 -7.12
CA LEU A 167 6.35 15.44 -7.96
C LEU A 167 5.78 14.81 -9.25
N LEU A 168 6.50 13.88 -9.88
CA LEU A 168 6.05 13.21 -11.11
C LEU A 168 4.91 12.21 -10.87
N GLU A 169 4.84 11.64 -9.67
CA GLU A 169 3.72 10.78 -9.24
C GLU A 169 2.50 11.61 -8.77
N SER A 170 2.62 12.95 -8.70
CA SER A 170 1.50 13.84 -8.37
C SER A 170 0.76 14.31 -9.63
N GLU A 171 -0.48 14.80 -9.45
CA GLU A 171 -1.27 15.40 -10.54
C GLU A 171 -0.86 16.85 -10.85
N ASP A 172 0.10 17.40 -10.10
CA ASP A 172 0.50 18.81 -10.18
C ASP A 172 1.52 19.06 -11.32
N VAL A 173 2.16 17.99 -11.83
CA VAL A 173 3.15 18.06 -12.90
C VAL A 173 2.61 17.46 -14.18
N ASP A 174 2.65 18.24 -15.27
CA ASP A 174 2.40 17.71 -16.60
C ASP A 174 3.58 16.85 -17.07
N THR A 175 3.49 15.56 -16.80
CA THR A 175 4.50 14.55 -17.17
C THR A 175 4.79 14.51 -18.67
N ARG A 176 3.87 14.94 -19.55
CA ARG A 176 4.13 15.01 -20.99
C ARG A 176 5.10 16.14 -21.32
N ASN A 177 4.90 17.31 -20.71
CA ASN A 177 5.79 18.45 -20.90
C ASN A 177 7.19 18.15 -20.36
N VAL A 178 7.28 17.44 -19.22
CA VAL A 178 8.57 16.96 -18.68
C VAL A 178 9.26 16.01 -19.67
N GLN A 179 8.54 15.05 -20.25
CA GLN A 179 9.10 14.15 -21.26
C GLN A 179 9.60 14.90 -22.50
N GLU A 180 8.88 15.91 -22.98
CA GLU A 180 9.32 16.74 -24.12
C GLU A 180 10.59 17.53 -23.80
N HIS A 181 10.70 18.10 -22.60
CA HIS A 181 11.90 18.80 -22.15
C HIS A 181 13.12 17.88 -22.08
N ILE A 182 12.97 16.70 -21.45
CA ILE A 182 14.06 15.71 -21.37
C ILE A 182 14.48 15.28 -22.78
N ARG A 183 13.52 15.06 -23.70
CA ARG A 183 13.82 14.64 -25.07
C ARG A 183 14.69 15.66 -25.81
N ARG A 184 14.35 16.95 -25.70
CA ARG A 184 15.13 18.03 -26.31
C ARG A 184 16.55 18.10 -25.76
N GLU A 185 16.71 17.99 -24.44
CA GLU A 185 18.03 18.09 -23.80
C GLU A 185 18.95 16.89 -24.04
N VAL A 186 18.38 15.69 -24.20
CA VAL A 186 19.14 14.44 -24.32
C VAL A 186 19.41 14.07 -25.78
N PHE A 187 18.47 14.31 -26.70
CA PHE A 187 18.55 13.83 -28.08
C PHE A 187 18.66 14.93 -29.14
N ASP A 188 18.24 16.17 -28.83
CA ASP A 188 18.29 17.29 -29.80
C ASP A 188 19.49 18.22 -29.56
N LYS A 189 20.54 17.75 -28.85
CA LYS A 189 21.85 18.40 -28.75
C LYS A 189 22.78 18.01 -29.90
#